data_AF-A0A4Y7SR64-F1
#
_entry.id   AF-A0A4Y7SR64-F1
#
_cell.length_a   1.000
_cell.length_b   1.000
_cell.length_c   1.000
_cell.angle_alpha   90.00
_cell.angle_beta   90.00
_cell.angle_gamma   90.00
#
_symmetry.space_group_name_H-M   'P 1'
#
loop_
_entity.id
_entity.type
_entity.pdbx_description
1 polymer ?
#
loop_
_entity_poly.entity_id
_entity_poly.type
_entity_poly.pdbx_seq_one_letter_code
_entity_poly.pdbx_strand_id
1 'polypeptide(L)'
;MSSGQFIVPVTIIRWVESGLPQSRLDDILQLVDNRSDNPFATLDALYHHILKRANNPSNDPRLVVKWIKCIETALRDIDGVLFWQAFLEDEEGEFRYRLAPITSLISVPGPDDSSARPLMDIRIHHKSFTDFLSSPARCGDLYVDEKEHSSFLSERILVVLKNKGPIIPFPSREDRMKFLKSFFYLDVLFMERVDSLRPLSESSKEELASCDVAWWTALSLSYTFNDGVDPPNDGISECVWSNWSSHSLFITGIYKRIHQAMGVRVGTKALSSRYVQVVFELEETLPSRPSSSPSPGRRLRSEA
;
A
#
# COMPACT_ATOMS: atom_id res chain seq x y z
N MET A 1 -16.44 26.98 16.38
CA MET A 1 -15.14 26.46 15.91
C MET A 1 -14.40 25.91 17.13
N SER A 2 -14.31 24.59 17.30
CA SER A 2 -13.58 23.96 18.41
C SER A 2 -13.28 22.48 18.10
N SER A 3 -12.12 22.22 17.49
CA SER A 3 -11.61 20.85 17.26
C SER A 3 -10.12 20.72 17.61
N GLY A 4 -9.33 21.76 17.36
CA GLY A 4 -7.88 21.77 17.66
C GLY A 4 -7.51 21.69 19.15
N GLN A 5 -8.40 22.05 20.07
CA GLN A 5 -8.12 21.97 21.52
C GLN A 5 -8.39 20.60 22.14
N PHE A 6 -9.27 19.78 21.57
CA PHE A 6 -9.59 18.46 22.12
C PHE A 6 -8.60 17.37 21.70
N ILE A 7 -7.87 17.54 20.60
CA ILE A 7 -6.87 16.54 20.18
C ILE A 7 -5.68 16.46 21.14
N VAL A 8 -5.23 17.57 21.74
CA VAL A 8 -4.11 17.56 22.71
C VAL A 8 -4.44 16.66 23.92
N PRO A 9 -5.56 16.85 24.66
CA PRO A 9 -5.99 15.93 25.70
C PRO A 9 -6.16 14.47 25.23
N VAL A 10 -6.73 14.24 24.04
CA VAL A 10 -6.95 12.87 23.52
C VAL A 10 -5.63 12.16 23.23
N THR A 11 -4.65 12.83 22.62
CA THR A 11 -3.31 12.28 22.40
C THR A 11 -2.56 12.09 23.72
N ILE A 12 -2.71 13.00 24.69
CA ILE A 12 -2.15 12.86 26.04
C ILE A 12 -2.72 11.64 26.78
N ILE A 13 -4.04 11.44 26.79
CA ILE A 13 -4.68 10.29 27.45
C ILE A 13 -4.12 8.99 26.87
N ARG A 14 -4.11 8.87 25.54
CA ARG A 14 -3.57 7.68 24.85
C ARG A 14 -2.07 7.48 25.05
N TRP A 15 -1.32 8.57 25.24
CA TRP A 15 0.10 8.50 25.58
C TRP A 15 0.32 7.96 26.99
N VAL A 16 -0.46 8.43 27.96
CA VAL A 16 -0.44 7.97 29.34
C VAL A 16 -0.88 6.50 29.43
N GLU A 17 -1.89 6.09 28.67
CA GLU A 17 -2.34 4.69 28.55
C GLU A 17 -1.29 3.76 27.90
N SER A 18 -0.39 4.30 27.05
CA SER A 18 0.65 3.52 26.35
C SER A 18 1.89 3.15 27.21
N GLY A 19 1.87 3.38 28.52
CA GLY A 19 2.99 3.03 29.40
C GLY A 19 2.72 3.33 30.88
N LEU A 20 3.79 3.58 31.64
CA LEU A 20 3.69 3.92 33.06
C LEU A 20 3.13 5.35 33.22
N PRO A 21 1.92 5.53 33.79
CA PRO A 21 1.21 6.82 33.73
C PRO A 21 1.98 8.01 34.30
N GLN A 22 2.72 7.78 35.40
CA GLN A 22 3.53 8.82 36.06
C GLN A 22 4.65 9.30 35.14
N SER A 23 5.50 8.40 34.65
CA SER A 23 6.59 8.74 33.72
C SER A 23 6.08 9.41 32.43
N ARG A 24 4.95 8.95 31.88
CA ARG A 24 4.36 9.55 30.67
C ARG A 24 3.79 10.94 30.92
N LEU A 25 3.34 11.23 32.14
CA LEU A 25 2.87 12.56 32.55
C LEU A 25 4.06 13.50 32.80
N ASP A 26 5.11 13.02 33.47
CA ASP A 26 6.35 13.78 33.71
C ASP A 26 7.00 14.23 32.38
N ASP A 27 7.01 13.34 31.37
CA ASP A 27 7.42 13.67 29.99
C ASP A 27 6.63 14.87 29.43
N ILE A 28 5.30 14.87 29.58
CA ILE A 28 4.42 15.92 29.03
C ILE A 28 4.63 17.24 29.78
N LEU A 29 4.76 17.20 31.11
CA LEU A 29 4.96 18.41 31.92
C LEU A 29 6.24 19.15 31.51
N GLN A 30 7.28 18.43 31.06
CA GLN A 30 8.51 19.02 30.53
C GLN A 30 8.38 19.62 29.12
N LEU A 31 7.36 19.24 28.33
CA LEU A 31 7.14 19.72 26.96
C LEU A 31 6.35 21.04 26.88
N VAL A 32 5.56 21.36 27.91
CA VAL A 32 4.52 22.41 27.85
C VAL A 32 5.06 23.84 28.05
N ASP A 33 6.31 24.03 28.47
CA ASP A 33 6.84 25.33 28.93
C ASP A 33 7.18 26.34 27.81
N ASN A 34 6.88 26.02 26.54
CA ASN A 34 7.25 26.83 25.38
C ASN A 34 6.15 27.80 24.95
N ARG A 35 6.28 29.07 25.35
CA ARG A 35 5.52 30.19 24.75
C ARG A 35 5.97 30.37 23.30
N SER A 36 5.07 30.12 22.34
CA SER A 36 5.34 30.35 20.92
C SER A 36 4.11 30.91 20.22
N ASP A 37 4.32 31.64 19.12
CA ASP A 37 3.24 32.20 18.29
C ASP A 37 2.51 31.15 17.43
N ASN A 38 3.01 29.90 17.35
CA ASN A 38 2.33 28.80 16.67
C ASN A 38 1.21 28.22 17.56
N PRO A 39 -0.08 28.29 17.15
CA PRO A 39 -1.20 27.74 17.93
C PRO A 39 -1.19 26.22 18.05
N PHE A 40 -0.36 25.51 17.27
CA PHE A 40 -0.18 24.06 17.35
C PHE A 40 1.07 23.64 18.14
N ALA A 41 1.89 24.56 18.66
CA ALA A 41 3.21 24.23 19.20
C ALA A 41 3.24 23.12 20.26
N THR A 42 2.28 23.10 21.19
CA THR A 42 2.16 22.02 22.20
C THR A 42 1.82 20.67 21.55
N LEU A 43 0.99 20.66 20.51
CA LEU A 43 0.64 19.45 19.76
C LEU A 43 1.80 18.97 18.89
N ASP A 44 2.50 19.90 18.25
CA ASP A 44 3.67 19.64 17.41
C ASP A 44 4.81 19.06 18.25
N ALA A 45 5.10 19.65 19.42
CA ALA A 45 6.07 19.14 20.38
C ALA A 45 5.70 17.73 20.90
N LEU A 46 4.41 17.48 21.18
CA LEU A 46 3.92 16.17 21.60
C LEU A 46 4.07 15.11 20.51
N TYR A 47 3.67 15.40 19.27
CA TYR A 47 3.87 14.50 18.12
C TYR A 47 5.34 14.20 17.88
N HIS A 48 6.19 15.23 17.96
CA HIS A 48 7.62 15.11 17.77
C HIS A 48 8.29 14.25 18.86
N HIS A 49 7.91 14.45 20.13
CA HIS A 49 8.39 13.64 21.26
C HIS A 49 8.00 12.17 21.14
N ILE A 50 6.75 11.89 20.76
CA ILE A 50 6.24 10.53 20.58
C ILE A 50 6.98 9.85 19.40
N LEU A 51 7.07 10.51 18.24
CA LEU A 51 7.77 9.98 17.07
C LEU A 51 9.26 9.67 17.34
N LYS A 52 9.95 10.49 18.14
CA LYS A 52 11.36 10.25 18.53
C LYS A 52 11.56 9.01 19.39
N ARG A 53 10.50 8.42 19.97
CA ARG A 53 10.54 7.13 20.67
C ARG A 53 10.15 5.94 19.80
N ALA A 54 9.78 6.13 18.53
CA ALA A 54 9.66 5.03 17.57
C ALA A 54 11.04 4.38 17.33
N ASN A 55 11.09 3.05 17.23
CA ASN A 55 12.36 2.32 17.11
C ASN A 55 12.93 2.42 15.68
N ASN A 56 13.38 3.60 15.27
CA ASN A 56 14.07 3.82 13.99
C ASN A 56 15.51 3.26 14.07
N PRO A 57 16.06 2.71 12.97
CA PRO A 57 17.44 2.26 12.94
C PRO A 57 18.38 3.47 12.82
N SER A 58 19.60 3.38 13.35
CA SER A 58 20.55 4.50 13.43
C SER A 58 20.96 5.09 12.08
N ASN A 59 20.81 4.34 10.98
CA ASN A 59 21.08 4.76 9.61
C ASN A 59 19.88 5.43 8.92
N ASP A 60 18.65 5.28 9.43
CA ASP A 60 17.46 5.97 8.91
C ASP A 60 16.53 6.42 10.06
N PRO A 61 16.82 7.55 10.73
CA PRO A 61 16.01 8.06 11.82
C PRO A 61 14.58 8.48 11.42
N ARG A 62 14.25 8.44 10.12
CA ARG A 62 12.94 8.84 9.57
C ARG A 62 12.16 7.67 8.96
N LEU A 63 12.63 6.42 9.11
CA LEU A 63 12.02 5.22 8.55
C LEU A 63 10.53 5.09 8.90
N VAL A 64 10.17 5.25 10.18
CA VAL A 64 8.77 5.16 10.63
C VAL A 64 7.91 6.28 10.06
N VAL A 65 8.47 7.48 9.82
CA VAL A 65 7.74 8.57 9.13
C VAL A 65 7.49 8.19 7.66
N LYS A 66 8.47 7.60 6.98
CA LYS A 66 8.30 7.09 5.60
C LYS A 66 7.18 6.05 5.53
N TRP A 67 7.17 5.10 6.45
CA TRP A 67 6.12 4.08 6.58
C TRP A 67 4.74 4.69 6.77
N ILE A 68 4.58 5.62 7.72
CA ILE A 68 3.30 6.29 7.97
C ILE A 68 2.84 7.05 6.72
N LYS A 69 3.74 7.73 6.00
CA LYS A 69 3.42 8.39 4.73
C LYS A 69 3.03 7.40 3.63
N CYS A 70 3.64 6.21 3.54
CA CYS A 70 3.20 5.17 2.60
C CYS A 70 1.77 4.71 2.90
N ILE A 71 1.44 4.47 4.17
CA ILE A 71 0.10 4.06 4.62
C ILE A 71 -0.93 5.18 4.36
N GLU A 72 -0.57 6.44 4.61
CA GLU A 72 -1.44 7.61 4.45
C GLU A 72 -1.72 7.99 2.99
N THR A 73 -0.75 7.78 2.10
CA THR A 73 -0.85 8.17 0.69
C THR A 73 -1.43 7.09 -0.23
N ALA A 74 -1.76 5.92 0.30
CA ALA A 74 -2.39 4.83 -0.44
C ALA A 74 -3.91 5.02 -0.61
N LEU A 75 -4.48 4.35 -1.63
CA LEU A 75 -5.92 4.31 -1.83
C LEU A 75 -6.64 3.61 -0.68
N ARG A 76 -7.90 3.99 -0.47
CA ARG A 76 -8.75 3.55 0.65
C ARG A 76 -9.17 2.08 0.63
N ASP A 77 -8.83 1.36 -0.44
CA ASP A 77 -9.22 -0.03 -0.68
C ASP A 77 -8.04 -1.02 -0.51
N ILE A 78 -6.90 -0.56 0.03
CA ILE A 78 -5.77 -1.42 0.39
C ILE A 78 -5.97 -1.93 1.82
N ASP A 79 -6.89 -2.89 1.94
CA ASP A 79 -7.24 -3.53 3.20
C ASP A 79 -6.08 -4.37 3.74
N GLY A 80 -5.78 -4.22 5.03
CA GLY A 80 -5.01 -5.19 5.81
C GLY A 80 -3.60 -4.77 6.24
N VAL A 81 -3.38 -4.83 7.55
CA VAL A 81 -2.08 -4.79 8.23
C VAL A 81 -1.09 -5.79 7.61
N LEU A 82 -1.55 -6.99 7.22
CA LEU A 82 -0.72 -8.01 6.58
C LEU A 82 -0.05 -7.51 5.28
N PHE A 83 -0.73 -6.67 4.50
CA PHE A 83 -0.13 -6.06 3.32
C PHE A 83 0.98 -5.09 3.72
N TRP A 84 0.70 -4.17 4.63
CA TRP A 84 1.65 -3.14 5.06
C TRP A 84 2.85 -3.69 5.83
N GLN A 85 2.67 -4.74 6.64
CA GLN A 85 3.78 -5.49 7.23
C GLN A 85 4.68 -6.05 6.12
N ALA A 86 4.14 -6.91 5.25
CA ALA A 86 4.93 -7.57 4.21
C ALA A 86 5.52 -6.60 3.16
N PHE A 87 4.94 -5.41 2.99
CA PHE A 87 5.44 -4.38 2.07
C PHE A 87 6.51 -3.46 2.68
N LEU A 88 6.53 -3.28 4.00
CA LEU A 88 7.41 -2.32 4.68
C LEU A 88 8.49 -2.95 5.54
N GLU A 89 8.28 -4.16 6.07
CA GLU A 89 9.25 -4.95 6.83
C GLU A 89 10.34 -5.55 5.92
N ASP A 90 11.58 -5.48 6.39
CA ASP A 90 12.70 -6.30 5.92
C ASP A 90 12.89 -7.53 6.83
N GLU A 91 12.48 -7.46 8.10
CA GLU A 91 12.57 -8.54 9.11
C GLU A 91 11.21 -8.87 9.77
N GLU A 92 10.97 -10.14 10.13
CA GLU A 92 9.70 -10.60 10.70
C GLU A 92 9.36 -9.89 12.02
N GLY A 93 8.22 -9.18 12.05
CA GLY A 93 7.72 -8.47 13.23
C GLY A 93 8.30 -7.07 13.44
N GLU A 94 9.20 -6.63 12.55
CA GLU A 94 9.80 -5.29 12.55
C GLU A 94 8.72 -4.18 12.58
N PHE A 95 7.61 -4.34 11.86
CA PHE A 95 6.54 -3.35 11.76
C PHE A 95 5.95 -3.03 13.13
N ARG A 96 5.58 -4.10 13.85
CA ARG A 96 5.00 -4.01 15.20
C ARG A 96 6.05 -3.50 16.18
N TYR A 97 7.30 -3.97 16.09
CA TYR A 97 8.40 -3.50 16.93
C TYR A 97 8.65 -1.99 16.78
N ARG A 98 8.68 -1.46 15.55
CA ARG A 98 8.94 -0.03 15.31
C ARG A 98 7.75 0.88 15.65
N LEU A 99 6.52 0.40 15.46
CA LEU A 99 5.31 1.19 15.73
C LEU A 99 4.78 1.09 17.17
N ALA A 100 5.15 0.05 17.94
CA ALA A 100 4.69 -0.14 19.32
C ALA A 100 4.89 1.09 20.24
N PRO A 101 5.99 1.86 20.16
CA PRO A 101 6.17 3.06 21.00
C PRO A 101 5.27 4.25 20.65
N ILE A 102 4.57 4.21 19.51
CA ILE A 102 3.77 5.35 18.98
C ILE A 102 2.29 5.03 18.79
N THR A 103 1.79 4.01 19.50
CA THR A 103 0.38 3.57 19.48
C THR A 103 -0.64 4.66 19.87
N SER A 104 -0.19 5.72 20.54
CA SER A 104 -0.98 6.93 20.83
C SER A 104 -1.27 7.79 19.59
N LEU A 105 -0.56 7.59 18.47
CA LEU A 105 -0.73 8.29 17.18
C LEU A 105 -1.33 7.40 16.08
N ILE A 106 -1.03 6.09 16.13
CA ILE A 106 -1.43 5.12 15.11
C ILE A 106 -1.93 3.81 15.75
N SER A 107 -3.08 3.33 15.29
CA SER A 107 -3.63 2.02 15.67
C SER A 107 -3.05 0.94 14.78
N VAL A 108 -2.52 -0.14 15.37
CA VAL A 108 -2.19 -1.39 14.67
C VAL A 108 -2.93 -2.51 15.42
N PRO A 109 -3.96 -3.17 14.85
CA PRO A 109 -4.74 -4.19 15.57
C PRO A 109 -3.90 -5.41 15.95
N GLY A 110 -4.30 -6.09 17.02
CA GLY A 110 -3.66 -7.31 17.50
C GLY A 110 -3.92 -8.51 16.56
N PRO A 111 -3.11 -9.59 16.67
CA PRO A 111 -3.41 -10.84 15.97
C PRO A 111 -4.71 -11.50 16.48
N ASP A 112 -5.07 -11.27 17.74
CA ASP A 112 -6.19 -11.94 18.43
C ASP A 112 -7.51 -11.13 18.45
N ASP A 113 -7.57 -9.95 17.81
CA ASP A 113 -8.75 -9.06 17.76
C ASP A 113 -9.88 -9.65 16.88
N SER A 114 -10.45 -10.76 17.37
CA SER A 114 -11.31 -11.69 16.62
C SER A 114 -12.79 -11.29 16.58
N SER A 115 -13.17 -10.17 17.19
CA SER A 115 -14.56 -9.84 17.56
C SER A 115 -15.27 -8.85 16.64
N ALA A 116 -14.62 -8.38 15.57
CA ALA A 116 -15.24 -7.53 14.55
C ALA A 116 -14.89 -7.96 13.11
N ARG A 117 -15.82 -7.68 12.20
CA ARG A 117 -15.79 -8.01 10.76
C ARG A 117 -14.58 -7.42 10.00
N PRO A 118 -14.26 -7.94 8.80
CA PRO A 118 -12.97 -7.69 8.16
C PRO A 118 -12.82 -6.22 7.75
N LEU A 119 -11.92 -5.52 8.45
CA LEU A 119 -11.14 -4.38 7.99
C LEU A 119 -9.96 -4.30 8.98
N MET A 120 -8.93 -5.11 8.70
CA MET A 120 -7.73 -5.25 9.54
C MET A 120 -6.83 -4.02 9.37
N ASP A 121 -7.32 -2.84 9.73
CA ASP A 121 -6.74 -1.60 9.21
C ASP A 121 -5.81 -0.91 10.20
N ILE A 122 -4.71 -0.40 9.65
CA ILE A 122 -3.87 0.58 10.32
C ILE A 122 -4.61 1.92 10.29
N ARG A 123 -4.91 2.48 11.46
CA ARG A 123 -5.66 3.74 11.56
C ARG A 123 -4.82 4.84 12.19
N ILE A 124 -4.54 5.89 11.41
CA ILE A 124 -3.98 7.13 11.95
C ILE A 124 -5.10 7.83 12.74
N HIS A 125 -4.84 8.13 14.01
CA HIS A 125 -5.91 8.51 14.95
C HIS A 125 -6.53 9.89 14.69
N HIS A 126 -5.80 10.82 14.07
CA HIS A 126 -6.32 12.15 13.80
C HIS A 126 -5.61 12.86 12.64
N LYS A 127 -6.36 13.64 11.85
CA LYS A 127 -5.85 14.34 10.66
C LYS A 127 -4.74 15.36 10.98
N SER A 128 -4.77 16.03 12.14
CA SER A 128 -3.72 17.01 12.48
C SER A 128 -2.32 16.41 12.60
N PHE A 129 -2.21 15.08 12.73
CA PHE A 129 -0.94 14.35 12.66
C PHE A 129 -0.43 14.20 11.22
N THR A 130 -1.31 13.91 10.25
CA THR A 130 -0.91 13.87 8.83
C THR A 130 -0.63 15.29 8.31
N ASP A 131 -1.39 16.30 8.78
CA ASP A 131 -1.10 17.72 8.54
C ASP A 131 0.25 18.16 9.18
N PHE A 132 0.67 17.52 10.27
CA PHE A 132 1.99 17.75 10.89
C PHE A 132 3.11 17.14 10.05
N LEU A 133 2.99 15.85 9.69
CA LEU A 133 3.96 15.14 8.84
C LEU A 133 4.13 15.77 7.44
N SER A 134 3.08 16.44 6.95
CA SER A 134 3.10 17.15 5.66
C SER A 134 3.76 18.53 5.71
N SER A 135 4.00 19.09 6.91
CA SER A 135 4.51 20.46 7.08
C SER A 135 5.98 20.47 7.53
N PRO A 136 6.94 20.93 6.71
CA PRO A 136 8.35 21.00 7.11
C PRO A 136 8.57 21.94 8.30
N ALA A 137 7.80 23.03 8.38
CA ALA A 137 7.87 24.01 9.46
C ALA A 137 7.38 23.47 10.82
N ARG A 138 6.58 22.39 10.83
CA ARG A 138 6.08 21.74 12.06
C ARG A 138 6.86 20.47 12.40
N CYS A 139 7.15 19.64 11.40
CA CYS A 139 7.79 18.33 11.58
C CYS A 139 9.30 18.42 11.85
N GLY A 140 9.97 19.49 11.40
CA GLY A 140 11.38 19.76 11.71
C GLY A 140 12.33 18.67 11.18
N ASP A 141 13.21 18.17 12.04
CA ASP A 141 14.20 17.14 11.70
C ASP A 141 13.59 15.77 11.37
N LEU A 142 12.30 15.56 11.63
CA LEU A 142 11.57 14.35 11.22
C LEU A 142 10.87 14.48 9.86
N TYR A 143 10.93 15.65 9.22
CA TYR A 143 10.28 15.86 7.94
C TYR A 143 10.89 14.96 6.84
N VAL A 144 10.01 14.39 6.02
CA VAL A 144 10.35 13.60 4.83
C VAL A 144 9.69 14.28 3.65
N ASP A 145 10.49 14.83 2.74
CA ASP A 145 9.97 15.48 1.54
C ASP A 145 9.37 14.47 0.54
N GLU A 146 8.74 14.96 -0.53
CA GLU A 146 8.11 14.12 -1.55
C GLU A 146 9.12 13.27 -2.33
N LYS A 147 10.34 13.77 -2.56
CA LYS A 147 11.38 13.05 -3.30
C LYS A 147 11.93 11.89 -2.47
N GLU A 148 12.21 12.11 -1.19
CA GLU A 148 12.67 11.07 -0.27
C GLU A 148 11.60 10.01 -0.05
N HIS A 149 10.33 10.42 0.13
CA HIS A 149 9.20 9.48 0.23
C HIS A 149 9.01 8.67 -1.05
N SER A 150 9.02 9.32 -2.22
CA SER A 150 8.91 8.64 -3.52
C SER A 150 10.08 7.69 -3.75
N SER A 151 11.30 8.04 -3.33
CA SER A 151 12.48 7.18 -3.47
C SER A 151 12.38 5.93 -2.60
N PHE A 152 12.02 6.09 -1.32
CA PHE A 152 11.79 4.95 -0.43
C PHE A 152 10.72 4.01 -0.98
N LEU A 153 9.62 4.58 -1.46
CA LEU A 153 8.51 3.84 -2.04
C LEU A 153 8.88 3.16 -3.38
N SER A 154 9.76 3.80 -4.18
CA SER A 154 10.30 3.21 -5.41
C SER A 154 11.04 1.91 -5.12
N GLU A 155 11.93 1.93 -4.12
CA GLU A 155 12.75 0.77 -3.74
C GLU A 155 11.88 -0.35 -3.15
N ARG A 156 10.86 -0.05 -2.33
CA ARG A 156 9.90 -1.06 -1.85
C ARG A 156 9.11 -1.71 -3.00
N ILE A 157 8.70 -0.94 -4.01
CA ILE A 157 8.06 -1.49 -5.22
C ILE A 157 9.03 -2.39 -5.99
N LEU A 158 10.27 -1.95 -6.21
CA LEU A 158 11.31 -2.72 -6.91
C LEU A 158 11.58 -4.07 -6.23
N VAL A 159 11.73 -4.08 -4.91
CA VAL A 159 11.88 -5.29 -4.10
C VAL A 159 10.75 -6.29 -4.38
N VAL A 160 9.49 -5.82 -4.40
CA VAL A 160 8.35 -6.70 -4.70
C VAL A 160 8.42 -7.24 -6.13
N LEU A 161 8.72 -6.38 -7.11
CA LEU A 161 8.83 -6.75 -8.53
C LEU A 161 9.94 -7.79 -8.79
N LYS A 162 11.09 -7.64 -8.12
CA LYS A 162 12.25 -8.54 -8.18
C LYS A 162 11.94 -9.90 -7.55
N ASN A 163 11.36 -9.91 -6.36
CA ASN A 163 11.11 -11.12 -5.57
C ASN A 163 9.79 -11.83 -5.90
N LYS A 164 8.97 -11.28 -6.81
CA LYS A 164 7.63 -11.81 -7.16
C LYS A 164 6.68 -11.87 -5.95
N GLY A 165 6.84 -10.92 -5.02
CA GLY A 165 6.21 -10.92 -3.70
C GLY A 165 7.05 -10.15 -2.67
N PRO A 166 6.61 -10.10 -1.40
CA PRO A 166 7.36 -9.45 -0.31
C PRO A 166 8.68 -10.15 0.00
N ILE A 167 9.54 -9.50 0.81
CA ILE A 167 10.78 -10.11 1.33
C ILE A 167 10.43 -11.30 2.22
N ILE A 168 9.51 -11.10 3.18
CA ILE A 168 9.07 -12.13 4.12
C ILE A 168 7.99 -12.98 3.45
N PRO A 169 8.23 -14.27 3.18
CA PRO A 169 7.29 -15.10 2.44
C PRO A 169 6.05 -15.44 3.27
N PHE A 170 4.86 -15.30 2.68
CA PHE A 170 3.63 -15.75 3.32
C PHE A 170 3.59 -17.29 3.45
N PRO A 171 3.11 -17.83 4.59
CA PRO A 171 2.98 -19.28 4.77
C PRO A 171 1.86 -19.89 3.92
N SER A 172 0.85 -19.09 3.54
CA SER A 172 -0.28 -19.55 2.72
C SER A 172 -0.24 -18.95 1.31
N ARG A 173 -0.68 -19.73 0.32
CA ARG A 173 -0.89 -19.26 -1.05
C ARG A 173 -1.97 -18.17 -1.11
N GLU A 174 -2.98 -18.27 -0.26
CA GLU A 174 -4.11 -17.33 -0.22
C GLU A 174 -3.65 -15.93 0.19
N ASP A 175 -2.83 -15.82 1.24
CA ASP A 175 -2.35 -14.52 1.73
C ASP A 175 -1.34 -13.89 0.77
N ARG A 176 -0.52 -14.70 0.10
CA ARG A 176 0.29 -14.22 -1.03
C ARG A 176 -0.59 -13.66 -2.15
N MET A 177 -1.71 -14.30 -2.47
CA MET A 177 -2.64 -13.80 -3.51
C MET A 177 -3.43 -12.56 -3.04
N LYS A 178 -3.74 -12.43 -1.75
CA LYS A 178 -4.29 -11.19 -1.17
C LYS A 178 -3.28 -10.05 -1.28
N PHE A 179 -2.04 -10.26 -0.82
CA PHE A 179 -0.96 -9.28 -0.93
C PHE A 179 -0.74 -8.82 -2.36
N LEU A 180 -0.64 -9.76 -3.32
CA LEU A 180 -0.45 -9.42 -4.72
C LEU A 180 -1.66 -8.64 -5.27
N LYS A 181 -2.90 -9.00 -4.91
CA LYS A 181 -4.10 -8.22 -5.27
C LYS A 181 -4.01 -6.79 -4.71
N SER A 182 -3.70 -6.61 -3.42
CA SER A 182 -3.51 -5.31 -2.80
C SER A 182 -2.35 -4.50 -3.41
N PHE A 183 -1.26 -5.16 -3.81
CA PHE A 183 -0.13 -4.55 -4.53
C PHE A 183 -0.55 -4.03 -5.91
N PHE A 184 -1.40 -4.76 -6.64
CA PHE A 184 -2.01 -4.28 -7.89
C PHE A 184 -2.92 -3.06 -7.68
N TYR A 185 -3.46 -2.84 -6.47
CA TYR A 185 -4.31 -1.68 -6.12
C TYR A 185 -3.56 -0.50 -5.50
N LEU A 186 -2.22 -0.53 -5.40
CA LEU A 186 -1.42 0.63 -4.98
C LEU A 186 -1.58 1.81 -5.98
N ASP A 187 -2.22 2.89 -5.52
CA ASP A 187 -2.39 4.17 -6.25
C ASP A 187 -1.13 4.67 -6.98
N VAL A 188 0.02 4.42 -6.36
CA VAL A 188 1.36 4.81 -6.79
C VAL A 188 1.79 4.11 -8.10
N LEU A 189 1.09 3.03 -8.46
CA LEU A 189 1.21 2.26 -9.70
C LEU A 189 0.09 2.62 -10.71
N PHE A 190 -0.92 3.40 -10.29
CA PHE A 190 -1.96 3.96 -11.16
C PHE A 190 -1.54 5.29 -11.79
N MET A 191 -2.26 5.63 -12.87
CA MET A 191 -1.68 6.32 -14.02
C MET A 191 -1.49 7.85 -13.93
N GLU A 192 -1.58 8.45 -12.73
CA GLU A 192 -1.41 9.90 -12.55
C GLU A 192 -0.16 10.30 -11.72
N ARG A 193 0.31 9.48 -10.76
CA ARG A 193 1.61 9.72 -10.09
C ARG A 193 2.78 9.15 -10.89
N VAL A 194 2.96 9.72 -12.09
CA VAL A 194 3.84 9.26 -13.18
C VAL A 194 5.36 9.34 -12.88
N ASP A 195 5.74 9.50 -11.62
CA ASP A 195 7.11 9.76 -11.17
C ASP A 195 7.61 8.75 -10.12
N SER A 196 6.76 7.83 -9.66
CA SER A 196 6.98 6.89 -8.54
C SER A 196 8.11 5.85 -8.66
N LEU A 197 8.80 5.76 -9.81
CA LEU A 197 10.02 4.96 -10.01
C LEU A 197 11.16 5.79 -10.65
N ARG A 198 10.99 7.11 -10.83
CA ARG A 198 12.06 7.99 -11.31
C ARG A 198 13.22 8.18 -10.31
N PRO A 199 13.00 8.20 -8.98
CA PRO A 199 14.08 8.38 -8.02
C PRO A 199 15.04 7.20 -7.88
N LEU A 200 14.73 6.04 -8.48
CA LEU A 200 15.59 4.85 -8.44
C LEU A 200 17.03 5.18 -8.87
N SER A 201 18.00 4.60 -8.14
CA SER A 201 19.42 4.66 -8.51
C SER A 201 19.68 3.95 -9.85
N GLU A 202 20.82 4.21 -10.51
CA GLU A 202 21.15 3.49 -11.76
C GLU A 202 21.26 1.98 -11.52
N SER A 203 21.85 1.53 -10.41
CA SER A 203 21.85 0.11 -10.02
C SER A 203 20.42 -0.42 -9.79
N SER A 204 19.53 0.36 -9.16
CA SER A 204 18.13 -0.03 -8.97
C SER A 204 17.37 -0.13 -10.31
N LYS A 205 17.76 0.64 -11.34
CA LYS A 205 17.21 0.54 -12.71
C LYS A 205 17.71 -0.70 -13.45
N GLU A 206 18.98 -1.07 -13.26
CA GLU A 206 19.53 -2.33 -13.79
C GLU A 206 18.80 -3.53 -13.16
N GLU A 207 18.57 -3.51 -11.84
CA GLU A 207 17.75 -4.52 -11.18
C GLU A 207 16.30 -4.55 -11.69
N LEU A 208 15.68 -3.39 -11.91
CA LEU A 208 14.33 -3.30 -12.49
C LEU A 208 14.25 -3.91 -13.90
N ALA A 209 15.31 -3.79 -14.70
CA ALA A 209 15.40 -4.41 -16.02
C ALA A 209 15.55 -5.94 -15.96
N SER A 210 15.99 -6.49 -14.81
CA SER A 210 16.06 -7.94 -14.57
C SER A 210 14.73 -8.57 -14.10
N CYS A 211 13.72 -7.76 -13.76
CA CYS A 211 12.42 -8.24 -13.32
C CYS A 211 11.70 -9.05 -14.41
N ASP A 212 11.08 -10.16 -14.03
CA ASP A 212 10.37 -11.06 -14.94
C ASP A 212 9.03 -10.48 -15.38
N VAL A 213 9.07 -9.66 -16.44
CA VAL A 213 7.92 -8.97 -17.03
C VAL A 213 6.85 -9.95 -17.49
N ALA A 214 7.26 -11.09 -18.07
CA ALA A 214 6.35 -12.10 -18.57
C ALA A 214 5.53 -12.72 -17.43
N TRP A 215 6.18 -13.02 -16.29
CA TRP A 215 5.50 -13.51 -15.09
C TRP A 215 4.51 -12.48 -14.52
N TRP A 216 4.88 -11.20 -14.44
CA TRP A 216 3.98 -10.14 -13.98
C TRP A 216 2.79 -9.92 -14.94
N THR A 217 3.02 -9.96 -16.24
CA THR A 217 1.95 -9.90 -17.25
C THR A 217 1.00 -11.09 -17.11
N ALA A 218 1.51 -12.31 -17.09
CA ALA A 218 0.70 -13.53 -16.92
C ALA A 218 -0.07 -13.53 -15.60
N LEU A 219 0.55 -13.07 -14.50
CA LEU A 219 -0.12 -12.96 -13.20
C LEU A 219 -1.30 -11.98 -13.26
N SER A 220 -1.11 -10.75 -13.75
CA SER A 220 -2.21 -9.77 -13.77
C SER A 220 -3.34 -10.18 -14.72
N LEU A 221 -3.03 -10.82 -15.85
CA LEU A 221 -4.05 -11.44 -16.71
C LEU A 221 -4.81 -12.54 -15.95
N SER A 222 -4.13 -13.40 -15.20
CA SER A 222 -4.80 -14.44 -14.41
C SER A 222 -5.75 -13.87 -13.34
N TYR A 223 -5.45 -12.69 -12.76
CA TYR A 223 -6.39 -11.99 -11.88
C TYR A 223 -7.65 -11.51 -12.63
N THR A 224 -7.51 -10.95 -13.83
CA THR A 224 -8.68 -10.53 -14.63
C THR A 224 -9.60 -11.69 -15.03
N PHE A 225 -9.09 -12.92 -15.14
CA PHE A 225 -9.90 -14.12 -15.38
C PHE A 225 -10.47 -14.77 -14.11
N ASN A 226 -9.84 -14.57 -12.94
CA ASN A 226 -10.28 -15.18 -11.67
C ASN A 226 -11.38 -14.40 -10.95
N ASP A 227 -11.65 -13.14 -11.30
CA ASP A 227 -12.78 -12.36 -10.76
C ASP A 227 -14.15 -12.89 -11.27
N GLY A 228 -14.19 -13.98 -12.04
CA GLY A 228 -15.37 -14.84 -12.21
C GLY A 228 -16.44 -14.33 -13.19
N VAL A 229 -16.13 -13.30 -13.98
CA VAL A 229 -17.03 -12.75 -14.99
C VAL A 229 -16.79 -13.45 -16.32
N ASP A 230 -17.65 -14.42 -16.67
CA ASP A 230 -17.81 -14.84 -18.08
C ASP A 230 -18.18 -13.59 -18.91
N PRO A 231 -17.64 -13.42 -20.14
CA PRO A 231 -17.94 -12.25 -20.96
C PRO A 231 -19.45 -12.15 -21.23
N PRO A 232 -20.12 -11.05 -20.85
CA PRO A 232 -21.55 -10.91 -21.08
C PRO A 232 -21.85 -10.91 -22.58
N ASN A 233 -22.61 -11.91 -23.04
CA ASN A 233 -22.99 -12.03 -24.44
C ASN A 233 -24.03 -10.99 -24.89
N ASP A 234 -24.56 -10.19 -23.96
CA ASP A 234 -25.50 -9.09 -24.21
C ASP A 234 -25.25 -7.92 -23.24
N GLY A 235 -25.20 -6.69 -23.76
CA GLY A 235 -25.30 -5.45 -22.99
C GLY A 235 -24.09 -5.05 -22.14
N ILE A 236 -23.32 -4.06 -22.62
CA ILE A 236 -22.20 -3.47 -21.87
C ILE A 236 -22.70 -2.85 -20.55
N SER A 237 -22.23 -3.38 -19.43
CA SER A 237 -22.37 -2.77 -18.11
C SER A 237 -21.09 -2.03 -17.73
N GLU A 238 -21.19 -0.73 -17.44
CA GLU A 238 -20.06 0.16 -17.12
C GLU A 238 -19.18 -0.36 -15.96
N CYS A 239 -19.74 -1.17 -15.05
CA CYS A 239 -19.04 -1.69 -13.89
C CYS A 239 -17.97 -2.76 -14.22
N VAL A 240 -18.05 -3.42 -15.38
CA VAL A 240 -17.04 -4.43 -15.80
C VAL A 240 -15.78 -3.76 -16.37
N TRP A 241 -15.91 -2.55 -16.91
CA TRP A 241 -14.82 -1.84 -17.59
C TRP A 241 -13.80 -1.24 -16.62
N SER A 242 -14.19 -0.97 -15.36
CA SER A 242 -13.30 -0.42 -14.34
C SER A 242 -12.17 -1.39 -13.98
N ASN A 243 -12.47 -2.64 -13.58
CA ASN A 243 -11.44 -3.61 -13.18
C ASN A 243 -10.49 -4.01 -14.32
N TRP A 244 -11.01 -4.15 -15.55
CA TRP A 244 -10.18 -4.37 -16.74
C TRP A 244 -9.26 -3.18 -17.03
N SER A 245 -9.74 -1.95 -16.88
CA SER A 245 -8.88 -0.77 -17.01
C SER A 245 -7.79 -0.77 -15.93
N SER A 246 -8.11 -1.14 -14.68
CA SER A 246 -7.12 -1.12 -13.60
C SER A 246 -5.91 -2.04 -13.83
N HIS A 247 -6.11 -3.32 -14.12
CA HIS A 247 -5.00 -4.25 -14.33
C HIS A 247 -4.23 -3.98 -15.64
N SER A 248 -4.91 -3.52 -16.70
CA SER A 248 -4.24 -3.16 -17.96
C SER A 248 -3.41 -1.88 -17.84
N LEU A 249 -3.87 -0.88 -17.06
CA LEU A 249 -3.10 0.31 -16.73
C LEU A 249 -1.87 -0.05 -15.87
N PHE A 250 -1.99 -1.01 -14.95
CA PHE A 250 -0.87 -1.51 -14.15
C PHE A 250 0.21 -2.21 -15.02
N ILE A 251 -0.15 -3.18 -15.88
CA ILE A 251 0.84 -3.83 -16.76
C ILE A 251 1.46 -2.80 -17.70
N THR A 252 0.64 -1.91 -18.28
CA THR A 252 1.13 -0.80 -19.10
C THR A 252 2.08 0.10 -18.31
N GLY A 253 1.82 0.31 -17.02
CA GLY A 253 2.68 0.97 -16.05
C GLY A 253 4.03 0.29 -15.93
N ILE A 254 4.08 -0.97 -15.46
CA ILE A 254 5.32 -1.77 -15.35
C ILE A 254 6.10 -1.74 -16.66
N TYR A 255 5.46 -2.10 -17.78
CA TYR A 255 6.11 -2.20 -19.08
C TYR A 255 6.71 -0.86 -19.51
N LYS A 256 5.94 0.24 -19.41
CA LYS A 256 6.41 1.60 -19.70
C LYS A 256 7.59 2.00 -18.80
N ARG A 257 7.64 1.56 -17.54
CA ARG A 257 8.73 1.87 -16.60
C ARG A 257 9.99 1.09 -16.85
N ILE A 258 9.88 -0.22 -17.08
CA ILE A 258 11.02 -1.05 -17.46
C ILE A 258 11.64 -0.50 -18.75
N HIS A 259 10.81 -0.16 -19.75
CA HIS A 259 11.31 0.51 -20.96
C HIS A 259 11.91 1.90 -20.73
N GLN A 260 11.34 2.73 -19.85
CA GLN A 260 11.93 4.04 -19.50
C GLN A 260 13.25 3.91 -18.73
N ALA A 261 13.36 2.94 -17.82
CA ALA A 261 14.58 2.63 -17.07
C ALA A 261 15.71 2.16 -18.01
N MET A 262 15.38 1.35 -19.02
CA MET A 262 16.28 0.97 -20.12
C MET A 262 16.54 2.10 -21.15
N GLY A 263 16.12 3.35 -20.89
CA GLY A 263 16.34 4.49 -21.79
C GLY A 263 15.50 4.50 -23.07
N VAL A 264 14.56 3.56 -23.24
CA VAL A 264 13.74 3.41 -24.45
C VAL A 264 12.54 4.36 -24.42
N ARG A 265 12.54 5.37 -25.29
CA ARG A 265 11.39 6.27 -25.50
C ARG A 265 10.27 5.54 -26.26
N VAL A 266 9.41 4.80 -25.57
CA VAL A 266 8.24 4.15 -26.21
C VAL A 266 7.05 5.10 -26.26
N GLY A 267 6.51 5.32 -27.46
CA GLY A 267 5.25 6.03 -27.67
C GLY A 267 4.05 5.20 -27.19
N THR A 268 3.09 5.83 -26.54
CA THR A 268 1.92 5.16 -25.92
C THR A 268 1.11 4.28 -26.87
N LYS A 269 1.03 4.65 -28.16
CA LYS A 269 0.34 3.83 -29.18
C LYS A 269 1.06 2.51 -29.48
N ALA A 270 2.39 2.48 -29.47
CA ALA A 270 3.17 1.27 -29.73
C ALA A 270 3.07 0.27 -28.56
N LEU A 271 2.95 0.77 -27.32
CA LEU A 271 2.74 -0.04 -26.12
C LEU A 271 1.42 -0.82 -26.18
N SER A 272 0.32 -0.14 -26.52
CA SER A 272 -0.99 -0.77 -26.67
C SER A 272 -0.96 -1.88 -27.74
N SER A 273 -0.35 -1.61 -28.90
CA SER A 273 -0.24 -2.61 -29.97
C SER A 273 0.56 -3.86 -29.56
N ARG A 274 1.66 -3.68 -28.82
CA ARG A 274 2.54 -4.79 -28.40
C ARG A 274 1.97 -5.57 -27.22
N TYR A 275 1.26 -4.89 -26.31
CA TYR A 275 0.47 -5.52 -25.25
C TYR A 275 -0.63 -6.39 -25.83
N VAL A 276 -1.42 -5.86 -26.77
CA VAL A 276 -2.47 -6.61 -27.48
C VAL A 276 -1.88 -7.86 -28.14
N GLN A 277 -0.72 -7.74 -28.79
CA GLN A 277 -0.08 -8.89 -29.44
C GLN A 277 0.42 -9.95 -28.44
N VAL A 278 1.06 -9.55 -27.33
CA VAL A 278 1.47 -10.49 -26.27
C VAL A 278 0.27 -11.15 -25.59
N VAL A 279 -0.85 -10.45 -25.44
CA VAL A 279 -2.11 -11.03 -24.93
C VAL A 279 -2.64 -12.09 -25.89
N PHE A 280 -2.71 -11.81 -27.20
CA PHE A 280 -3.13 -12.80 -28.20
C PHE A 280 -2.21 -14.05 -28.23
N GLU A 281 -0.89 -13.86 -28.18
CA GLU A 281 0.10 -14.95 -28.15
C GLU A 281 -0.02 -15.81 -26.86
N LEU A 282 -0.47 -15.22 -25.74
CA LEU A 282 -0.76 -15.93 -24.49
C LEU A 282 -2.14 -16.60 -24.47
N GLU A 283 -3.14 -16.08 -25.19
CA GLU A 283 -4.44 -16.74 -25.36
C GLU A 283 -4.34 -17.98 -26.25
N GLU A 284 -3.56 -17.94 -27.33
CA GLU A 284 -3.34 -19.11 -28.21
C GLU A 284 -2.60 -20.27 -27.53
N THR A 285 -1.88 -20.03 -26.43
CA THR A 285 -1.07 -21.04 -25.73
C THR A 285 -1.74 -21.66 -24.50
N LEU A 286 -2.92 -21.20 -24.11
CA LEU A 286 -3.70 -21.78 -23.01
C LEU A 286 -4.62 -22.91 -23.51
N PRO A 287 -4.64 -24.10 -22.85
CA PRO A 287 -5.50 -25.20 -23.29
C PRO A 287 -6.98 -24.85 -23.10
N SER A 288 -7.76 -24.99 -24.17
CA SER A 288 -9.19 -24.73 -24.17
C SER A 288 -9.90 -25.56 -23.09
N ARG A 289 -10.76 -24.93 -22.27
CA ARG A 289 -11.58 -25.65 -21.28
C ARG A 289 -12.38 -26.77 -21.99
N PRO A 290 -12.42 -28.00 -21.44
CA PRO A 290 -13.26 -29.05 -22.01
C PRO A 290 -14.72 -28.62 -21.94
N SER A 291 -15.40 -28.67 -23.09
CA SER A 291 -16.81 -28.31 -23.23
C SER A 291 -17.68 -29.14 -22.28
N SER A 292 -18.54 -28.47 -21.50
CA SER A 292 -19.46 -29.12 -20.57
C SER A 292 -20.44 -30.06 -21.30
N SER A 293 -20.52 -31.29 -20.82
CA SER A 293 -21.47 -32.32 -21.29
C SER A 293 -22.94 -31.88 -21.10
N PRO A 294 -23.88 -32.35 -21.95
CA PRO A 294 -25.24 -31.83 -21.96
C PRO A 294 -26.09 -32.28 -20.76
N SER A 295 -26.93 -31.37 -20.27
CA SER A 295 -27.85 -31.58 -19.16
C SER A 295 -28.91 -32.66 -19.44
N PRO A 296 -29.25 -33.53 -18.48
CA PRO A 296 -30.34 -34.50 -18.64
C PRO A 296 -31.71 -33.81 -18.66
N GLY A 297 -32.63 -34.34 -19.47
CA GLY A 297 -33.84 -33.64 -19.89
C GLY A 297 -34.96 -33.52 -18.86
N ARG A 298 -35.80 -32.48 -19.04
CA ARG A 298 -37.12 -32.37 -18.41
C ARG A 298 -38.00 -33.57 -18.80
N ARG A 299 -38.69 -34.17 -17.83
CA ARG A 299 -40.00 -34.82 -18.06
C ARG A 299 -41.06 -34.12 -17.21
N LEU A 300 -42.18 -33.79 -17.85
CA LEU A 300 -43.39 -33.28 -17.22
C LEU A 300 -44.46 -34.38 -17.17
N ARG A 301 -45.32 -34.27 -16.16
CA ARG A 301 -46.59 -34.96 -15.85
C ARG A 301 -47.33 -35.77 -16.94
N SER A 302 -47.92 -36.89 -16.52
CA SER A 302 -49.39 -37.17 -16.51
C SER A 302 -49.64 -38.48 -15.73
N GLU A 303 -50.33 -38.47 -14.59
CA GLU A 303 -51.76 -38.83 -14.44
C GLU A 303 -52.12 -40.29 -14.77
N ALA A 304 -52.27 -41.10 -13.71
CA ALA A 304 -53.35 -42.08 -13.47
C ALA A 304 -53.24 -42.59 -12.02
#